data_AF-A0A9Q1JWG0-F1
#
_entry.id   AF-A0A9Q1JWG0-F1
#
_cell.length_a   1.000
_cell.length_b   1.000
_cell.length_c   1.000
_cell.angle_alpha   90.00
_cell.angle_beta   90.00
_cell.angle_gamma   90.00
#
_symmetry.space_group_name_H-M   'P 1'
#
loop_
_entity.id
_entity.type
_entity.pdbx_description
1 polymer ?
#
loop_
_entity_poly.entity_id
_entity_poly.type
_entity_poly.pdbx_seq_one_letter_code
_entity_poly.pdbx_strand_id
1 'polypeptide(L)'
;MSDYCIAMGSMALVYQGGAPFSVHPETIRCEAGCKESCVNLSSLSWNSAKRTKVLCLGSFKKGRARGFRTIVAASPPTEDAVVAAEPLTKEDLVGYLASGCKPKEQWRIGTEHEKFGFEFGTLRPMKYEQIAELLNGIAERFDWDKVMEGDNIIGLKQGKQSISLEPGGQFELSGAPLETLHQTCAEVNSHLYQVKAVAEEMGIGFLGIGFQPKWALQDIPIMPKVNLDFDSEADMIRKFRAGLALQPVRNP
;
A
#
# COMPACT_ATOMS: atom_id res chain seq x y z
N MET A 1 1.27 31.66 -29.09
CA MET A 1 1.52 32.06 -27.69
C MET A 1 1.87 30.79 -26.95
N SER A 2 3.09 30.71 -26.40
CA SER A 2 3.61 29.53 -25.73
C SER A 2 2.97 29.36 -24.36
N ASP A 3 2.21 28.30 -24.18
CA ASP A 3 1.81 27.85 -22.85
C ASP A 3 2.92 26.94 -22.31
N TYR A 4 3.68 27.48 -21.36
CA TYR A 4 4.66 26.73 -20.59
C TYR A 4 3.91 25.72 -19.70
N CYS A 5 4.09 24.42 -19.99
CA CYS A 5 3.85 23.34 -19.03
C CYS A 5 4.81 23.52 -17.85
N ILE A 6 4.35 24.19 -16.79
CA ILE A 6 4.98 24.08 -15.48
C ILE A 6 4.56 22.73 -14.92
N ALA A 7 5.50 21.79 -14.87
CA ALA A 7 5.40 20.60 -14.05
C ALA A 7 5.21 21.04 -12.59
N MET A 8 3.98 20.98 -12.10
CA MET A 8 3.67 21.28 -10.70
C MET A 8 4.07 20.08 -9.85
N GLY A 9 5.30 20.13 -9.33
CA GLY A 9 5.64 19.47 -8.09
C GLY A 9 4.81 20.08 -6.96
N SER A 10 4.11 19.21 -6.21
CA SER A 10 3.72 19.40 -4.82
C SER A 10 3.26 20.81 -4.38
N MET A 11 2.04 21.21 -4.75
CA MET A 11 1.17 22.00 -3.88
C MET A 11 -0.26 22.03 -4.43
N ALA A 12 -1.12 21.15 -3.93
CA ALA A 12 -2.57 21.28 -4.07
C ALA A 12 -3.18 21.48 -2.68
N LEU A 13 -2.97 22.67 -2.12
CA LEU A 13 -3.89 23.25 -1.14
C LEU A 13 -4.98 23.92 -1.98
N VAL A 14 -6.08 23.21 -2.26
CA VAL A 14 -7.24 23.81 -2.94
C VAL A 14 -8.05 24.58 -1.90
N TYR A 15 -7.65 25.82 -1.65
CA TYR A 15 -8.46 26.79 -0.92
C TYR A 15 -8.93 27.86 -1.91
N GLN A 16 -10.21 27.83 -2.30
CA GLN A 16 -10.84 28.96 -2.98
C GLN A 16 -11.90 29.55 -2.07
N GLY A 17 -11.57 30.69 -1.45
CA GLY A 17 -12.49 31.51 -0.68
C GLY A 17 -11.85 32.80 -0.19
N GLY A 18 -12.13 33.92 -0.89
CA GLY A 18 -12.02 35.29 -0.35
C GLY A 18 -10.88 36.17 -0.88
N ALA A 19 -11.27 37.34 -1.41
CA ALA A 19 -10.57 38.57 -1.86
C ALA A 19 -9.03 38.77 -1.64
N PRO A 20 -8.35 39.53 -2.54
CA PRO A 20 -6.89 39.60 -2.58
C PRO A 20 -6.30 40.54 -1.52
N PHE A 21 -5.26 40.08 -0.82
CA PHE A 21 -4.33 40.94 -0.08
C PHE A 21 -2.91 40.67 -0.60
N SER A 22 -2.25 41.68 -1.14
CA SER A 22 -0.86 41.61 -1.60
C SER A 22 0.11 41.63 -0.43
N VAL A 23 1.10 40.72 -0.43
CA VAL A 23 2.28 40.81 0.43
C VAL A 23 3.53 40.50 -0.39
N HIS A 24 4.49 41.43 -0.36
CA HIS A 24 5.80 41.32 -1.03
C HIS A 24 6.74 40.36 -0.28
N PRO A 25 7.70 39.71 -0.97
CA PRO A 25 8.60 38.73 -0.37
C PRO A 25 9.78 39.40 0.36
N GLU A 26 9.92 39.14 1.66
CA GLU A 26 11.19 39.32 2.37
C GLU A 26 11.92 37.98 2.51
N THR A 27 13.21 38.03 2.17
CA THR A 27 14.18 36.95 2.10
C THR A 27 14.51 36.40 3.50
N ILE A 28 14.26 35.12 3.76
CA ILE A 28 14.73 34.44 4.99
C ILE A 28 16.07 33.73 4.68
N ARG A 29 17.13 34.17 5.36
CA ARG A 29 18.43 33.48 5.46
C ARG A 29 18.32 32.30 6.43
N CYS A 30 18.86 31.14 6.05
CA CYS A 30 19.14 30.04 6.97
C CYS A 30 20.49 30.27 7.67
N GLU A 31 20.51 30.35 8.99
CA GLU A 31 21.72 30.16 9.80
C GLU A 31 21.73 28.75 10.37
N ALA A 32 22.86 28.06 10.18
CA ALA A 32 23.15 26.73 10.68
C ALA A 32 23.53 26.78 12.16
N GLY A 33 22.99 25.87 12.96
CA GLY A 33 23.35 25.68 14.37
C GLY A 33 23.30 24.22 14.76
N CYS A 34 24.40 23.51 14.52
CA CYS A 34 24.64 22.15 15.00
C CYS A 34 25.08 22.18 16.47
N LYS A 35 24.41 21.45 17.36
CA LYS A 35 24.97 21.01 18.65
C LYS A 35 24.49 19.60 18.98
N GLU A 36 25.42 18.66 18.87
CA GLU A 36 25.35 17.33 19.45
C GLU A 36 25.34 17.40 20.99
N SER A 37 24.52 16.57 21.63
CA SER A 37 24.68 16.21 23.04
C SER A 37 24.67 14.69 23.18
N CYS A 38 25.88 14.12 23.20
CA CYS A 38 26.14 12.79 23.72
C CYS A 38 25.95 12.81 25.24
N VAL A 39 25.03 11.99 25.76
CA VAL A 39 25.04 11.60 27.17
C VAL A 39 25.18 10.10 27.26
N ASN A 40 26.33 9.71 27.80
CA ASN A 40 26.74 8.37 28.14
C ASN A 40 26.06 7.99 29.47
N LEU A 41 25.45 6.81 29.58
CA LEU A 41 25.07 6.25 30.88
C LEU A 41 25.38 4.76 30.94
N SER A 42 26.12 4.48 32.00
CA SER A 42 26.84 3.28 32.38
C SER A 42 25.98 2.05 32.65
N SER A 43 26.56 0.92 32.26
CA SER A 43 26.52 -0.40 32.92
C SER A 43 25.80 -0.51 34.26
N LEU A 44 24.75 -1.33 34.30
CA LEU A 44 24.35 -2.08 35.50
C LEU A 44 23.95 -3.50 35.08
N SER A 45 24.71 -4.47 35.56
CA SER A 45 24.44 -5.90 35.47
C SER A 45 23.31 -6.28 36.43
N TRP A 46 22.43 -7.21 36.02
CA TRP A 46 21.80 -8.13 36.97
C TRP A 46 21.47 -9.47 36.32
N ASN A 47 22.05 -10.51 36.91
CA ASN A 47 21.77 -11.92 36.68
C ASN A 47 20.45 -12.32 37.35
N SER A 48 19.64 -13.15 36.70
CA SER A 48 18.93 -14.23 37.40
C SER A 48 18.58 -15.36 36.45
N ALA A 49 19.27 -16.48 36.65
CA ALA A 49 18.98 -17.76 36.04
C ALA A 49 17.87 -18.48 36.82
N LYS A 50 16.89 -19.06 36.12
CA LYS A 50 16.17 -20.24 36.61
C LYS A 50 16.15 -21.31 35.53
N ARG A 51 16.91 -22.37 35.84
CA ARG A 51 17.16 -23.59 35.08
C ARG A 51 16.30 -24.66 35.74
N THR A 52 15.32 -25.22 35.04
CA THR A 52 14.62 -26.42 35.51
C THR A 52 15.17 -27.62 34.75
N LYS A 53 15.89 -28.47 35.49
CA LYS A 53 16.28 -29.83 35.10
C LYS A 53 15.09 -30.75 35.34
N VAL A 54 14.77 -31.61 34.36
CA VAL A 54 14.14 -32.92 34.61
C VAL A 54 15.01 -33.98 33.96
N LEU A 55 15.25 -35.06 34.71
CA LEU A 55 16.15 -36.16 34.42
C LEU A 55 15.69 -37.05 33.24
N CYS A 56 16.68 -37.59 32.53
CA CYS A 56 16.59 -38.70 31.59
C CYS A 56 16.36 -40.06 32.28
N LEU A 57 15.69 -40.99 31.57
CA LEU A 57 16.09 -42.40 31.47
C LEU A 57 15.38 -43.07 30.28
N GLY A 58 16.14 -43.80 29.44
CA GLY A 58 15.55 -44.84 28.56
C GLY A 58 16.03 -44.93 27.10
N SER A 59 17.26 -45.41 26.91
CA SER A 59 17.67 -46.40 25.90
C SER A 59 17.55 -46.14 24.38
N PHE A 60 18.72 -46.23 23.73
CA PHE A 60 18.99 -46.38 22.30
C PHE A 60 18.16 -47.47 21.60
N LYS A 61 17.57 -47.14 20.44
CA LYS A 61 17.53 -48.03 19.25
C LYS A 61 17.66 -47.20 17.97
N LYS A 62 18.67 -47.52 17.14
CA LYS A 62 18.87 -47.02 15.77
C LYS A 62 17.66 -47.39 14.90
N GLY A 63 17.04 -46.42 14.25
CA GLY A 63 15.97 -46.60 13.28
C GLY A 63 16.04 -45.54 12.18
N ARG A 64 16.03 -46.00 10.94
CA ARG A 64 16.28 -45.28 9.69
C ARG A 64 15.24 -44.19 9.43
N ALA A 65 15.67 -42.99 9.05
CA ALA A 65 14.80 -41.87 8.67
C ALA A 65 13.88 -42.24 7.50
N ARG A 66 12.56 -42.15 7.71
CA ARG A 66 11.54 -42.09 6.66
C ARG A 66 10.78 -40.78 6.86
N GLY A 67 10.75 -39.96 5.82
CA GLY A 67 10.14 -38.64 5.83
C GLY A 67 8.67 -38.70 6.27
N PHE A 68 8.30 -37.83 7.21
CA PHE A 68 6.91 -37.58 7.57
C PHE A 68 6.26 -36.80 6.43
N ARG A 69 5.29 -37.43 5.75
CA ARG A 69 4.38 -36.77 4.81
C ARG A 69 3.10 -36.47 5.59
N THR A 70 2.87 -35.21 5.94
CA THR A 70 1.62 -34.78 6.58
C THR A 70 0.51 -34.84 5.53
N ILE A 71 -0.49 -35.70 5.73
CA ILE A 71 -1.69 -35.76 4.89
C ILE A 71 -2.76 -34.96 5.63
N VAL A 72 -3.16 -33.82 5.08
CA VAL A 72 -4.37 -33.10 5.49
C VAL A 72 -5.47 -33.54 4.52
N ALA A 73 -6.48 -34.24 5.02
CA ALA A 73 -7.63 -34.64 4.23
C ALA A 73 -8.67 -33.52 4.27
N ALA A 74 -8.90 -32.86 3.12
CA ALA A 74 -10.02 -31.97 2.90
C ALA A 74 -10.93 -32.60 1.84
N SER A 75 -12.11 -33.09 2.29
CA SER A 75 -13.34 -33.39 1.51
C SER A 75 -13.25 -34.33 0.27
N PRO A 76 -14.34 -35.00 -0.14
CA PRO A 76 -14.28 -36.06 -1.16
C PRO A 76 -14.07 -35.49 -2.58
N PRO A 77 -13.44 -36.26 -3.49
CA PRO A 77 -12.97 -35.76 -4.78
C PRO A 77 -14.11 -35.68 -5.80
N THR A 78 -14.30 -34.50 -6.41
CA THR A 78 -14.85 -34.39 -7.76
C THR A 78 -13.73 -34.74 -8.75
N GLU A 79 -14.02 -35.62 -9.72
CA GLU A 79 -13.08 -36.05 -10.77
C GLU A 79 -12.80 -34.94 -11.81
N ASP A 80 -12.25 -33.82 -11.37
CA ASP A 80 -11.46 -32.98 -12.26
C ASP A 80 -10.02 -33.43 -12.12
N ALA A 81 -9.47 -33.99 -13.20
CA ALA A 81 -8.07 -34.41 -13.26
C ALA A 81 -7.20 -33.23 -12.84
N VAL A 82 -6.57 -33.34 -11.67
CA VAL A 82 -5.59 -32.37 -11.19
C VAL A 82 -4.43 -32.42 -12.19
N VAL A 83 -4.41 -31.51 -13.16
CA VAL A 83 -3.28 -31.35 -14.07
C VAL A 83 -2.10 -31.01 -13.17
N ALA A 84 -1.15 -31.94 -13.08
CA ALA A 84 0.08 -31.71 -12.33
C ALA A 84 0.82 -30.57 -13.03
N ALA A 85 0.70 -29.35 -12.50
CA ALA A 85 1.45 -28.21 -12.98
C ALA A 85 2.93 -28.44 -12.62
N GLU A 86 3.80 -28.37 -13.63
CA GLU A 86 5.24 -28.38 -13.38
C GLU A 86 5.63 -27.12 -12.59
N PRO A 87 6.55 -27.23 -11.61
CA PRO A 87 7.05 -26.05 -10.91
C PRO A 87 7.69 -25.07 -11.89
N LEU A 88 7.44 -23.77 -11.69
CA LEU A 88 8.07 -22.71 -12.49
C LEU A 88 9.60 -22.82 -12.42
N THR A 89 10.22 -22.75 -13.58
CA THR A 89 11.67 -22.65 -13.74
C THR A 89 12.14 -21.20 -13.68
N LYS A 90 13.45 -20.99 -13.55
CA LYS A 90 14.04 -19.64 -13.67
C LYS A 90 13.73 -19.04 -15.04
N GLU A 91 13.75 -19.88 -16.08
CA GLU A 91 13.50 -19.51 -17.46
C GLU A 91 12.07 -19.01 -17.65
N ASP A 92 11.08 -19.62 -16.97
CA ASP A 92 9.69 -19.14 -16.98
C ASP A 92 9.57 -17.75 -16.35
N LEU A 93 10.26 -17.51 -15.23
CA LEU A 93 10.25 -16.19 -14.58
C LEU A 93 10.91 -15.12 -15.46
N VAL A 94 12.02 -15.45 -16.12
CA VAL A 94 12.67 -14.55 -17.09
C VAL A 94 11.76 -14.32 -18.29
N GLY A 95 11.13 -15.37 -18.81
CA GLY A 95 10.19 -15.31 -19.93
C GLY A 95 8.98 -14.44 -19.62
N TYR A 96 8.42 -14.55 -18.42
CA TYR A 96 7.33 -13.72 -17.95
C TYR A 96 7.69 -12.23 -17.97
N LEU A 97 8.86 -11.83 -17.44
CA LEU A 97 9.32 -10.44 -17.49
C LEU A 97 9.58 -9.98 -18.94
N ALA A 98 10.22 -10.82 -19.75
CA ALA A 98 10.49 -10.53 -21.16
C ALA A 98 9.22 -10.36 -21.99
N SER A 99 8.11 -11.02 -21.60
CA SER A 99 6.80 -10.86 -22.26
C SER A 99 6.22 -9.43 -22.10
N GLY A 100 6.74 -8.64 -21.15
CA GLY A 100 6.40 -7.23 -20.99
C GLY A 100 7.03 -6.30 -22.01
N CYS A 101 8.00 -6.75 -22.82
CA CYS A 101 8.64 -5.95 -23.86
C CYS A 101 7.63 -5.55 -24.94
N LYS A 102 7.52 -4.24 -25.19
CA LYS A 102 6.59 -3.66 -26.17
C LYS A 102 7.34 -2.78 -27.16
N PRO A 103 6.96 -2.78 -28.46
CA PRO A 103 7.51 -1.83 -29.42
C PRO A 103 7.09 -0.40 -29.07
N LYS A 104 7.82 0.60 -29.56
CA LYS A 104 7.69 2.01 -29.12
C LYS A 104 6.27 2.56 -29.29
N GLU A 105 5.59 2.18 -30.36
CA GLU A 105 4.20 2.55 -30.66
C GLU A 105 3.18 2.03 -29.62
N GLN A 106 3.55 1.01 -28.85
CA GLN A 106 2.74 0.45 -27.76
C GLN A 106 3.17 0.93 -26.38
N TRP A 107 4.16 1.82 -26.28
CA TRP A 107 4.53 2.43 -25.00
C TRP A 107 3.39 3.29 -24.47
N ARG A 108 3.18 3.24 -23.16
CA ARG A 108 2.14 3.98 -22.45
C ARG A 108 2.69 4.51 -21.13
N ILE A 109 2.01 5.49 -20.57
CA ILE A 109 2.32 6.15 -19.31
C ILE A 109 1.22 5.78 -18.32
N GLY A 110 1.55 4.97 -17.32
CA GLY A 110 0.75 4.82 -16.12
C GLY A 110 1.22 5.80 -15.06
N THR A 111 0.33 6.36 -14.26
CA THR A 111 0.69 7.29 -13.19
C THR A 111 -0.03 6.90 -11.92
N GLU A 112 0.74 6.82 -10.85
CA GLU A 112 0.24 6.53 -9.52
C GLU A 112 0.53 7.71 -8.61
N HIS A 113 -0.37 7.99 -7.67
CA HIS A 113 -0.13 8.97 -6.64
C HIS A 113 -0.92 8.66 -5.37
N GLU A 114 -0.28 8.94 -4.24
CA GLU A 114 -0.85 8.78 -2.91
C GLU A 114 -1.20 10.13 -2.29
N LYS A 115 -2.15 10.11 -1.36
CA LYS A 115 -2.61 11.28 -0.62
C LYS A 115 -2.92 10.92 0.83
N PHE A 116 -2.61 11.81 1.75
CA PHE A 116 -3.03 11.67 3.15
C PHE A 116 -4.42 12.29 3.34
N GLY A 117 -5.41 11.48 3.69
CA GLY A 117 -6.72 11.98 4.12
C GLY A 117 -6.69 12.46 5.58
N PHE A 118 -7.36 13.57 5.88
CA PHE A 118 -7.44 14.10 7.24
C PHE A 118 -8.76 14.84 7.52
N GLU A 119 -9.17 14.90 8.78
CA GLU A 119 -10.34 15.66 9.22
C GLU A 119 -10.02 17.16 9.33
N PHE A 120 -10.84 18.06 8.78
CA PHE A 120 -10.58 19.50 8.88
C PHE A 120 -10.57 20.04 10.31
N GLY A 121 -11.44 19.51 11.19
CA GLY A 121 -11.59 20.00 12.55
C GLY A 121 -10.44 19.62 13.49
N THR A 122 -9.84 18.44 13.30
CA THR A 122 -8.85 17.87 14.23
C THR A 122 -7.47 17.67 13.60
N LEU A 123 -7.41 17.72 12.27
CA LEU A 123 -6.27 17.34 11.43
C LEU A 123 -5.86 15.87 11.60
N ARG A 124 -6.64 15.04 12.30
CA ARG A 124 -6.33 13.61 12.50
C ARG A 124 -6.35 12.87 11.16
N PRO A 125 -5.52 11.83 10.99
CA PRO A 125 -5.58 10.98 9.82
C PRO A 125 -6.96 10.32 9.71
N MET A 126 -7.43 10.15 8.48
CA MET A 126 -8.71 9.51 8.20
C MET A 126 -8.70 8.05 8.68
N LYS A 127 -9.73 7.64 9.43
CA LYS A 127 -9.91 6.26 9.89
C LYS A 127 -10.49 5.37 8.79
N TYR A 128 -10.43 4.06 8.98
CA TYR A 128 -10.97 3.11 8.01
C TYR A 128 -12.47 3.33 7.74
N GLU A 129 -13.28 3.61 8.76
CA GLU A 129 -14.72 3.79 8.59
C GLU A 129 -15.05 4.98 7.68
N GLN A 130 -14.28 6.07 7.82
CA GLN A 130 -14.37 7.25 6.95
C GLN A 130 -13.89 6.94 5.53
N ILE A 131 -12.81 6.15 5.39
CA ILE A 131 -12.36 5.68 4.07
C ILE A 131 -13.43 4.83 3.39
N ALA A 132 -14.05 3.91 4.13
CA ALA A 132 -15.08 3.04 3.60
C ALA A 132 -16.31 3.85 3.14
N GLU A 133 -16.74 4.83 3.91
CA GLU A 133 -17.82 5.76 3.52
C GLU A 133 -17.43 6.55 2.26
N LEU A 134 -16.21 7.07 2.18
CA LEU A 134 -15.70 7.78 1.00
C LEU A 134 -15.69 6.88 -0.24
N LEU A 135 -15.19 5.65 -0.14
CA LEU A 135 -15.14 4.69 -1.25
C LEU A 135 -16.55 4.33 -1.72
N ASN A 136 -17.49 4.09 -0.80
CA ASN A 136 -18.89 3.83 -1.15
C ASN A 136 -19.53 5.04 -1.85
N GLY A 137 -19.30 6.26 -1.35
CA GLY A 137 -19.80 7.48 -1.96
C GLY A 137 -19.26 7.71 -3.37
N ILE A 138 -17.97 7.43 -3.60
CA ILE A 138 -17.37 7.52 -4.95
C ILE A 138 -17.96 6.44 -5.87
N ALA A 139 -18.07 5.20 -5.38
CA ALA A 139 -18.64 4.08 -6.15
C ALA A 139 -20.04 4.39 -6.65
N GLU A 140 -20.90 4.91 -5.77
CA GLU A 140 -22.31 5.14 -6.06
C GLU A 140 -22.54 6.38 -6.92
N ARG A 141 -21.72 7.43 -6.78
CA ARG A 141 -21.90 8.68 -7.54
C ARG A 141 -21.22 8.67 -8.91
N PHE A 142 -20.15 7.89 -9.06
CA PHE A 142 -19.29 7.94 -10.25
C PHE A 142 -19.11 6.56 -10.91
N ASP A 143 -19.96 5.59 -10.56
CA ASP A 143 -20.03 4.27 -11.17
C ASP A 143 -18.67 3.52 -11.14
N TRP A 144 -18.07 3.42 -9.96
CA TRP A 144 -16.90 2.56 -9.74
C TRP A 144 -17.30 1.22 -9.15
N ASP A 145 -16.65 0.16 -9.60
CA ASP A 145 -16.80 -1.18 -9.04
C ASP A 145 -16.10 -1.27 -7.69
N LYS A 146 -16.80 -1.80 -6.68
CA LYS A 146 -16.27 -1.97 -5.33
C LYS A 146 -15.27 -3.14 -5.29
N VAL A 147 -14.08 -2.90 -4.74
CA VAL A 147 -13.10 -3.96 -4.46
C VAL A 147 -13.19 -4.33 -2.99
N MET A 148 -13.57 -5.58 -2.73
CA MET A 148 -13.85 -6.10 -1.40
C MET A 148 -12.77 -7.08 -0.94
N GLU A 149 -12.46 -7.06 0.35
CA GLU A 149 -11.65 -8.07 1.03
C GLU A 149 -12.39 -8.52 2.29
N GLY A 150 -12.94 -9.74 2.26
CA GLY A 150 -13.98 -10.13 3.21
C GLY A 150 -15.18 -9.18 3.11
N ASP A 151 -15.61 -8.65 4.25
CA ASP A 151 -16.72 -7.69 4.34
C ASP A 151 -16.27 -6.22 4.17
N ASN A 152 -14.95 -5.98 4.06
CA ASN A 152 -14.37 -4.65 4.01
C ASN A 152 -14.20 -4.18 2.56
N ILE A 153 -14.70 -2.98 2.24
CA ILE A 153 -14.31 -2.29 1.01
C ILE A 153 -12.88 -1.76 1.17
N ILE A 154 -12.00 -2.10 0.24
CA ILE A 154 -10.56 -1.78 0.32
C ILE A 154 -10.04 -0.99 -0.91
N GLY A 155 -10.93 -0.71 -1.85
CA GLY A 155 -10.58 -0.01 -3.07
C GLY A 155 -11.74 0.04 -4.06
N LEU A 156 -11.46 0.64 -5.21
CA LEU A 156 -12.40 0.75 -6.32
C LEU A 156 -11.71 0.43 -7.63
N LYS A 157 -12.49 0.05 -8.64
CA LYS A 157 -11.99 -0.16 -10.00
C LYS A 157 -12.93 0.47 -11.02
N GLN A 158 -12.37 1.10 -12.05
CA GLN A 158 -13.14 1.59 -13.19
C GLN A 158 -12.30 1.45 -14.46
N GLY A 159 -12.69 0.50 -15.31
CA GLY A 159 -11.92 0.16 -16.50
C GLY A 159 -10.48 -0.28 -16.16
N LYS A 160 -9.50 0.54 -16.54
CA LYS A 160 -8.07 0.31 -16.28
C LYS A 160 -7.51 1.13 -15.12
N GLN A 161 -8.34 1.89 -14.43
CA GLN A 161 -7.98 2.63 -13.23
C GLN A 161 -8.38 1.85 -11.99
N SER A 162 -7.64 2.05 -10.90
CA SER A 162 -8.03 1.58 -9.58
C SER A 162 -7.71 2.60 -8.50
N ILE A 163 -8.51 2.56 -7.45
CA ILE A 163 -8.25 3.25 -6.19
C ILE A 163 -7.87 2.19 -5.17
N SER A 164 -6.75 2.40 -4.49
CA SER A 164 -6.17 1.48 -3.51
C SER A 164 -5.93 2.20 -2.18
N LEU A 165 -5.78 1.38 -1.14
CA LEU A 165 -5.34 1.84 0.18
C LEU A 165 -3.99 1.24 0.53
N GLU A 166 -3.08 2.12 0.92
CA GLU A 166 -1.81 1.80 1.55
C GLU A 166 -1.99 1.49 3.04
N PRO A 167 -0.96 0.95 3.74
CA PRO A 167 -1.12 0.49 5.11
C PRO A 167 -1.65 1.52 6.10
N GLY A 168 -1.26 2.78 5.93
CA GLY A 168 -1.66 3.90 6.79
C GLY A 168 -2.92 4.63 6.34
N GLY A 169 -3.66 4.06 5.38
CA GLY A 169 -4.84 4.68 4.79
C GLY A 169 -4.53 5.78 3.78
N GLN A 170 -3.30 5.85 3.25
CA GLN A 170 -3.01 6.71 2.11
C GLN A 170 -3.88 6.28 0.93
N PHE A 171 -4.52 7.25 0.32
CA PHE A 171 -5.55 7.02 -0.68
C PHE A 171 -4.95 7.19 -2.08
N GLU A 172 -4.72 6.07 -2.73
CA GLU A 172 -3.98 5.96 -3.98
C GLU A 172 -4.90 5.97 -5.20
N LEU A 173 -4.43 6.56 -6.29
CA LEU A 173 -4.90 6.24 -7.64
C LEU A 173 -3.79 5.47 -8.36
N SER A 174 -4.13 4.35 -8.99
CA SER A 174 -3.37 3.77 -10.10
C SER A 174 -4.11 4.04 -11.40
N GLY A 175 -3.50 4.89 -12.24
CA GLY A 175 -4.07 5.39 -13.48
C GLY A 175 -4.00 4.38 -14.64
N ALA A 176 -4.78 4.63 -15.69
CA ALA A 176 -4.74 3.81 -16.89
C ALA A 176 -3.39 3.99 -17.64
N PRO A 177 -2.99 3.00 -18.47
CA PRO A 177 -1.88 3.18 -19.38
C PRO A 177 -2.28 4.11 -20.55
N LEU A 178 -1.83 5.37 -20.50
CA LEU A 178 -2.22 6.44 -21.43
C LEU A 178 -1.12 6.78 -22.44
N GLU A 179 -1.46 7.46 -23.53
CA GLU A 179 -0.53 7.78 -24.62
C GLU A 179 0.21 9.10 -24.39
N THR A 180 -0.41 10.04 -23.69
CA THR A 180 0.10 11.41 -23.55
C THR A 180 -0.02 11.92 -22.12
N LEU A 181 0.87 12.83 -21.74
CA LEU A 181 0.81 13.50 -20.44
C LEU A 181 -0.45 14.35 -20.25
N HIS A 182 -1.06 14.84 -21.34
CA HIS A 182 -2.33 15.58 -21.26
C HIS A 182 -3.49 14.67 -20.81
N GLN A 183 -3.51 13.42 -21.30
CA GLN A 183 -4.48 12.42 -20.82
C GLN A 183 -4.23 12.10 -19.34
N THR A 184 -2.98 11.92 -18.92
CA THR A 184 -2.63 11.70 -17.51
C THR A 184 -3.09 12.86 -16.64
N CYS A 185 -2.88 14.10 -17.07
CA CYS A 185 -3.35 15.28 -16.35
C CYS A 185 -4.89 15.30 -16.23
N ALA A 186 -5.60 14.98 -17.32
CA ALA A 186 -7.06 14.89 -17.29
C ALA A 186 -7.56 13.81 -16.32
N GLU A 187 -6.91 12.64 -16.32
CA GLU A 187 -7.23 11.52 -15.43
C GLU A 187 -7.03 11.90 -13.95
N VAL A 188 -5.87 12.47 -13.61
CA VAL A 188 -5.58 12.93 -12.25
C VAL A 188 -6.59 13.98 -11.78
N ASN A 189 -6.93 14.96 -12.64
CA ASN A 189 -7.91 15.98 -12.28
C ASN A 189 -9.32 15.40 -12.10
N SER A 190 -9.72 14.44 -12.93
CA SER A 190 -11.00 13.73 -12.78
C SER A 190 -11.08 13.03 -11.43
N HIS A 191 -10.02 12.29 -11.06
CA HIS A 191 -9.95 11.63 -9.76
C HIS A 191 -10.03 12.62 -8.59
N LEU A 192 -9.22 13.68 -8.62
CA LEU A 192 -9.22 14.70 -7.56
C LEU A 192 -10.59 15.36 -7.42
N TYR A 193 -11.28 15.63 -8.53
CA TYR A 193 -12.64 16.17 -8.51
C TYR A 193 -13.62 15.20 -7.83
N GLN A 194 -13.63 13.92 -8.21
CA GLN A 194 -14.54 12.91 -7.66
C GLN A 194 -14.32 12.70 -6.16
N VAL A 195 -13.06 12.56 -5.75
CA VAL A 195 -12.68 12.43 -4.34
C VAL A 195 -13.13 13.65 -3.55
N LYS A 196 -12.87 14.86 -4.06
CA LYS A 196 -13.23 16.11 -3.40
C LYS A 196 -14.74 16.26 -3.24
N ALA A 197 -15.52 15.93 -4.27
CA ALA A 197 -16.98 16.05 -4.27
C ALA A 197 -17.65 15.22 -3.16
N VAL A 198 -17.06 14.10 -2.77
CA VAL A 198 -17.56 13.27 -1.66
C VAL A 198 -16.93 13.70 -0.33
N ALA A 199 -15.61 13.90 -0.29
CA ALA A 199 -14.87 14.18 0.93
C ALA A 199 -15.25 15.50 1.60
N GLU A 200 -15.62 16.54 0.84
CA GLU A 200 -16.04 17.83 1.40
C GLU A 200 -17.30 17.71 2.26
N GLU A 201 -18.26 16.88 1.86
CA GLU A 201 -19.49 16.62 2.63
C GLU A 201 -19.19 15.89 3.96
N MET A 202 -18.08 15.16 4.01
CA MET A 202 -17.61 14.41 5.18
C MET A 202 -16.70 15.26 6.10
N GLY A 203 -16.36 16.49 5.70
CA GLY A 203 -15.38 17.30 6.42
C GLY A 203 -13.95 16.75 6.34
N ILE A 204 -13.63 16.03 5.26
CA ILE A 204 -12.32 15.43 5.00
C ILE A 204 -11.56 16.24 3.94
N GLY A 205 -10.28 16.50 4.21
CA GLY A 205 -9.31 17.04 3.27
C GLY A 205 -8.28 16.00 2.84
N PHE A 206 -7.56 16.31 1.76
CA PHE A 206 -6.42 15.51 1.28
C PHE A 206 -5.16 16.35 1.17
N LEU A 207 -4.02 15.75 1.52
CA LEU A 207 -2.71 16.38 1.49
C LEU A 207 -1.74 15.54 0.65
N GLY A 208 -1.24 16.13 -0.44
CA GLY A 208 -0.27 15.51 -1.33
C GLY A 208 1.16 15.97 -1.02
N ILE A 209 1.83 15.26 -0.12
CA ILE A 209 3.24 15.47 0.26
C ILE A 209 3.91 14.11 0.51
N GLY A 210 5.24 14.07 0.50
CA GLY A 210 5.97 12.80 0.64
C GLY A 210 6.00 12.18 2.05
N PHE A 211 5.61 12.92 3.09
CA PHE A 211 5.65 12.42 4.47
C PHE A 211 4.59 13.10 5.34
N GLN A 212 3.93 12.35 6.22
CA GLN A 212 2.94 12.88 7.18
C GLN A 212 3.64 13.78 8.23
N PRO A 213 3.38 15.11 8.26
CA PRO A 213 4.22 16.05 8.97
C PRO A 213 3.85 16.24 10.45
N LYS A 214 2.72 15.70 10.92
CA LYS A 214 2.16 16.02 12.23
C LYS A 214 2.07 14.84 13.20
N TRP A 215 1.71 13.66 12.73
CA TRP A 215 1.32 12.54 13.59
C TRP A 215 2.44 11.52 13.74
N ALA A 216 2.55 10.93 14.93
CA ALA A 216 3.48 9.83 15.15
C ALA A 216 2.96 8.56 14.47
N LEU A 217 3.86 7.60 14.21
CA LEU A 217 3.50 6.32 13.58
C LEU A 217 2.35 5.58 14.30
N GLN A 218 2.37 5.63 15.64
CA GLN A 218 1.33 5.02 16.50
C GLN A 218 -0.05 5.69 16.41
N ASP A 219 -0.13 6.89 15.85
CA ASP A 219 -1.38 7.61 15.62
C ASP A 219 -1.96 7.32 14.22
N ILE A 220 -1.25 6.56 13.37
CA ILE A 220 -1.67 6.23 12.01
C ILE A 220 -2.57 4.99 12.05
N PRO A 221 -3.81 5.06 11.52
CA PRO A 221 -4.69 3.91 11.45
C PRO A 221 -4.13 2.87 10.47
N ILE A 222 -4.33 1.59 10.78
CA ILE A 222 -3.89 0.48 9.94
C ILE A 222 -5.09 -0.03 9.15
N MET A 223 -4.94 -0.16 7.84
CA MET A 223 -6.01 -0.64 6.96
C MET A 223 -6.25 -2.15 7.12
N PRO A 224 -7.50 -2.62 7.08
CA PRO A 224 -7.85 -4.03 7.29
C PRO A 224 -7.60 -4.87 6.02
N LYS A 225 -6.34 -4.94 5.57
CA LYS A 225 -5.89 -5.78 4.45
C LYS A 225 -5.01 -6.92 4.97
N VAL A 226 -5.36 -8.16 4.65
CA VAL A 226 -4.65 -9.40 5.00
C VAL A 226 -3.20 -9.36 4.55
N ASN A 227 -2.93 -8.72 3.41
CA ASN A 227 -1.58 -8.58 2.86
C ASN A 227 -0.68 -7.66 3.69
N LEU A 228 -1.19 -7.05 4.76
CA LEU A 228 -0.46 -6.17 5.66
C LEU A 228 -0.44 -6.68 7.11
N ASP A 229 -1.15 -7.79 7.37
CA ASP A 229 -1.17 -8.46 8.64
C ASP A 229 0.05 -9.38 8.72
N PHE A 230 1.18 -8.88 9.23
CA PHE A 230 2.35 -9.69 9.55
C PHE A 230 2.87 -9.36 10.94
N ASP A 231 3.13 -10.40 11.74
CA ASP A 231 3.60 -10.21 13.13
C ASP A 231 5.12 -9.97 13.21
N SER A 232 5.86 -10.28 12.14
CA SER A 232 7.32 -10.15 12.06
C SER A 232 7.82 -10.21 10.61
N GLU A 233 9.07 -9.82 10.38
CA GLU A 233 9.74 -10.00 9.08
C GLU A 233 9.73 -11.46 8.64
N ALA A 234 9.94 -12.40 9.56
CA ALA A 234 9.92 -13.84 9.27
C ALA A 234 8.52 -14.31 8.83
N ASP A 235 7.46 -13.76 9.44
CA ASP A 235 6.08 -14.02 9.04
C ASP A 235 5.77 -13.42 7.66
N MET A 236 6.20 -12.18 7.42
CA MET A 236 6.10 -11.53 6.11
C MET A 236 6.79 -12.35 5.00
N ILE A 237 8.02 -12.80 5.21
CA ILE A 237 8.74 -13.66 4.25
C ILE A 237 7.97 -14.97 3.99
N ARG A 238 7.41 -15.58 5.04
CA ARG A 238 6.63 -16.82 4.91
C ARG A 238 5.34 -16.58 4.11
N LYS A 239 4.57 -15.55 4.45
CA LYS A 239 3.33 -15.16 3.77
C LYS A 239 3.60 -14.77 2.32
N PHE A 240 4.69 -14.04 2.04
CA PHE A 240 5.11 -13.70 0.68
C PHE A 240 5.43 -14.93 -0.17
N ARG A 241 6.20 -15.90 0.37
CA ARG A 241 6.49 -17.17 -0.33
C ARG A 241 5.23 -17.98 -0.60
N ALA A 242 4.30 -18.02 0.36
CA ALA A 242 3.01 -18.69 0.17
C ALA A 242 2.19 -17.98 -0.92
N GLY A 243 2.12 -16.65 -0.92
CA GLY A 243 1.45 -15.86 -1.94
C GLY A 243 2.00 -16.13 -3.34
N LEU A 244 3.33 -16.14 -3.51
CA LEU A 244 3.97 -16.49 -4.79
C LEU A 244 3.62 -17.90 -5.25
N ALA A 245 3.55 -18.87 -4.34
CA ALA A 245 3.19 -20.25 -4.68
C ALA A 245 1.71 -20.42 -5.07
N LEU A 246 0.84 -19.50 -4.64
CA LEU A 246 -0.60 -19.53 -4.89
C LEU A 246 -1.04 -18.65 -6.07
N GLN A 247 -0.16 -17.80 -6.63
CA GLN A 247 -0.51 -16.97 -7.77
C GLN A 247 -0.84 -17.85 -8.98
N PRO A 248 -2.07 -17.79 -9.53
CA PRO A 248 -2.36 -18.43 -10.79
C PRO A 248 -1.57 -17.69 -11.88
N VAL A 249 -0.50 -18.31 -12.38
CA VAL A 249 0.11 -17.84 -13.62
C VAL A 249 -0.93 -18.07 -14.70
N ARG A 250 -1.52 -16.97 -15.17
CA ARG A 250 -2.40 -16.98 -16.32
C ARG A 250 -1.54 -17.45 -17.50
N ASN A 251 -1.68 -18.71 -17.89
CA ASN A 251 -1.09 -19.19 -19.13
C ASN A 251 -1.68 -18.34 -20.28
N PRO A 252 -0.86 -17.93 -21.26
CA PRO A 252 -1.25 -16.97 -22.30
C PRO A 252 -2.49 -17.40 -23.10
#